data_AF-A0A7Y4U7T8-F1
#
_entry.id   AF-A0A7Y4U7T8-F1
#
_cell.length_a   1.000
_cell.length_b   1.000
_cell.length_c   1.000
_cell.angle_alpha   90.00
_cell.angle_beta   90.00
_cell.angle_gamma   90.00
#
_symmetry.space_group_name_H-M   'P 1'
#
loop_
_entity.id
_entity.type
_entity.pdbx_description
1 polymer ?
#
loop_
_entity_poly.entity_id
_entity_poly.type
_entity_poly.pdbx_seq_one_letter_code
_entity_poly.pdbx_strand_id
1 'polypeptide(L)'
;LVVIDVAMTETARLADYVLPAPSQFEKYEATFFNLEFPKNFFHLRHPLFAPLADTLPEPEIHARLVEALGALTPEDYAPLKAAAEKGRGAFAKAFMQAMTTNPTIARYAPVVLYRTLGPTLPNGMAAAAVLWAAAHQFVKAHPASASRAGFAGDAFTAGESLFDAILNSPSGLVFSTDDYEDSWKRVRLPDGKINLVIPELLAELPKLTAEPLRQDADYPFILSAGERRSETTNTIIRNPEWRKKAHKGSLRINPLDAASLSLADDDLARLSTRRGSAEVRIELSEMMQRGHLSLPNGLGLDYDAGDGVTLRVGVSVNELTASEDRDFLAGTPWHKHVPARLERL
;
A
#
# COMPACT_ATOMS: atom_id res chain seq x y z
N LEU A 1 17.01 -0.98 -13.29
CA LEU A 1 15.69 -1.04 -12.63
C LEU A 1 15.32 -2.51 -12.39
N VAL A 2 14.97 -2.88 -11.16
CA VAL A 2 14.48 -4.22 -10.80
C VAL A 2 13.06 -4.08 -10.29
N VAL A 3 12.14 -4.92 -10.76
CA VAL A 3 10.73 -4.93 -10.36
C VAL A 3 10.36 -6.31 -9.82
N ILE A 4 9.78 -6.33 -8.61
CA ILE A 4 9.14 -7.51 -8.03
C ILE A 4 7.64 -7.27 -8.13
N ASP A 5 6.93 -8.08 -8.91
CA ASP A 5 5.51 -7.88 -9.21
C ASP A 5 4.83 -9.23 -9.49
N VAL A 6 3.51 -9.25 -9.34
CA VAL A 6 2.65 -10.42 -9.65
C VAL A 6 2.20 -10.42 -11.11
N ALA A 7 2.40 -9.31 -11.83
CA ALA A 7 2.04 -9.16 -13.23
C ALA A 7 3.09 -8.33 -14.00
N MET A 8 3.12 -8.49 -15.33
CA MET A 8 3.93 -7.65 -16.22
C MET A 8 3.27 -6.28 -16.40
N THR A 9 3.34 -5.45 -15.35
CA THR A 9 2.83 -4.07 -15.34
C THR A 9 3.61 -3.14 -16.26
N GLU A 10 3.06 -1.95 -16.53
CA GLU A 10 3.76 -0.90 -17.29
C GLU A 10 5.11 -0.56 -16.67
N THR A 11 5.20 -0.57 -15.33
CA THR A 11 6.48 -0.43 -14.61
C THR A 11 7.40 -1.61 -14.84
N ALA A 12 6.90 -2.85 -14.77
CA ALA A 12 7.70 -4.05 -15.01
C ALA A 12 8.26 -4.11 -16.43
N ARG A 13 7.51 -3.62 -17.43
CA ARG A 13 7.98 -3.53 -18.83
C ARG A 13 9.15 -2.57 -19.04
N LEU A 14 9.35 -1.63 -18.12
CA LEU A 14 10.49 -0.72 -18.13
C LEU A 14 11.69 -1.26 -17.34
N ALA A 15 11.57 -2.42 -16.70
CA ALA A 15 12.61 -2.98 -15.86
C ALA A 15 13.66 -3.76 -16.66
N ASP A 16 14.91 -3.70 -16.19
CA ASP A 16 15.98 -4.57 -16.70
C ASP A 16 15.82 -6.00 -16.20
N TYR A 17 15.24 -6.16 -14.99
CA TYR A 17 14.95 -7.44 -14.37
C TYR A 17 13.55 -7.43 -13.75
N VAL A 18 12.76 -8.46 -14.06
CA VAL A 18 11.46 -8.72 -13.45
C VAL A 18 11.55 -10.01 -12.64
N LEU A 19 11.23 -9.95 -11.36
CA LEU A 19 11.24 -11.08 -10.44
C LEU A 19 9.78 -11.43 -10.09
N PRO A 20 9.24 -12.56 -10.58
CA PRO A 20 7.83 -12.89 -10.42
C PRO A 20 7.52 -13.31 -8.98
N ALA A 21 6.62 -12.57 -8.33
CA ALA A 21 6.09 -12.90 -7.02
C ALA A 21 4.74 -13.63 -7.13
N PRO A 22 4.43 -14.57 -6.21
CA PRO A 22 3.11 -15.17 -6.14
C PRO A 22 2.05 -14.15 -5.72
N SER A 23 0.81 -14.35 -6.15
CA SER A 23 -0.31 -13.50 -5.74
C SER A 23 -0.61 -13.64 -4.24
N GLN A 24 -1.42 -12.73 -3.70
CA GLN A 24 -1.85 -12.78 -2.29
C GLN A 24 -2.69 -14.02 -1.96
N PHE A 25 -3.19 -14.75 -2.96
CA PHE A 25 -3.93 -16.00 -2.76
C PHE A 25 -3.03 -17.23 -2.69
N GLU A 26 -1.74 -17.08 -2.97
CA GLU A 26 -0.78 -18.18 -3.12
C GLU A 26 0.32 -18.16 -2.05
N LYS A 27 0.30 -17.17 -1.16
CA LYS A 27 1.33 -16.97 -0.14
C LYS A 27 0.74 -16.57 1.20
N TYR A 28 1.53 -16.80 2.25
CA TYR A 28 1.28 -16.21 3.57
C TYR A 28 1.59 -14.72 3.55
N GLU A 29 0.61 -13.89 3.93
CA GLU A 29 0.77 -12.43 3.98
C GLU A 29 -0.20 -11.80 4.97
N ALA A 30 0.06 -10.58 5.45
CA ALA A 30 -0.82 -9.87 6.37
C ALA A 30 -1.30 -8.53 5.80
N THR A 31 -2.45 -8.07 6.28
CA THR A 31 -2.93 -6.69 6.06
C THR A 31 -2.45 -5.79 7.20
N PHE A 32 -1.95 -4.59 6.89
CA PHE A 32 -1.46 -3.61 7.88
C PHE A 32 -2.39 -2.39 8.10
N PHE A 33 -3.62 -2.44 7.58
CA PHE A 33 -4.60 -1.33 7.61
C PHE A 33 -5.84 -1.60 8.47
N ASN A 34 -5.76 -2.54 9.40
CA ASN A 34 -6.88 -3.00 10.24
C ASN A 34 -6.74 -2.50 11.69
N LEU A 35 -6.30 -1.26 11.84
CA LEU A 35 -6.23 -0.57 13.13
C LEU A 35 -7.59 0.04 13.43
N GLU A 36 -8.14 -0.32 14.59
CA GLU A 36 -9.43 0.16 15.06
C GLU A 36 -9.32 0.41 16.57
N PHE A 37 -9.95 1.48 17.04
CA PHE A 37 -10.00 1.80 18.46
C PHE A 37 -11.38 1.39 19.00
N PRO A 38 -11.46 0.70 20.16
CA PRO A 38 -10.39 0.37 21.11
C PRO A 38 -9.65 -0.95 20.85
N LYS A 39 -10.10 -1.76 19.88
CA LYS A 39 -9.58 -3.11 19.62
C LYS A 39 -8.87 -3.14 18.28
N ASN A 40 -7.56 -3.37 18.28
CA ASN A 40 -6.81 -3.54 17.05
C ASN A 40 -6.75 -5.02 16.66
N PHE A 41 -6.89 -5.26 15.36
CA PHE A 41 -6.92 -6.61 14.81
C PHE A 41 -5.64 -6.90 14.05
N PHE A 42 -5.28 -8.18 13.95
CA PHE A 42 -4.25 -8.68 13.05
C PHE A 42 -4.76 -9.92 12.34
N HIS A 43 -4.48 -10.06 11.05
CA HIS A 43 -4.87 -11.22 10.26
C HIS A 43 -3.70 -11.65 9.39
N LEU A 44 -3.15 -12.82 9.68
CA LEU A 44 -2.30 -13.56 8.77
C LEU A 44 -3.19 -14.29 7.77
N ARG A 45 -3.17 -13.90 6.51
CA ARG A 45 -3.87 -14.60 5.43
C ARG A 45 -3.08 -15.82 5.03
N HIS A 46 -3.76 -16.95 4.98
CA HIS A 46 -3.19 -18.22 4.50
C HIS A 46 -3.41 -18.34 3.00
N PRO A 47 -2.50 -19.01 2.28
CA PRO A 47 -2.69 -19.28 0.85
C PRO A 47 -3.97 -20.10 0.63
N LEU A 48 -4.74 -19.72 -0.38
CA LEU A 48 -5.90 -20.46 -0.88
C LEU A 48 -5.53 -21.42 -2.02
N PHE A 49 -4.43 -21.13 -2.73
CA PHE A 49 -3.93 -21.92 -3.85
C PHE A 49 -2.44 -22.21 -3.68
N ALA A 50 -1.95 -23.23 -4.39
CA ALA A 50 -0.52 -23.42 -4.53
C ALA A 50 0.07 -22.31 -5.42
N PRO A 51 1.27 -21.80 -5.12
CA PRO A 51 1.97 -20.87 -6.01
C PRO A 51 2.12 -21.41 -7.42
N LEU A 52 1.94 -20.55 -8.42
CA LEU A 52 2.34 -20.81 -9.78
C LEU A 52 3.84 -21.16 -9.87
N ALA A 53 4.17 -22.02 -10.84
CA ALA A 53 5.55 -22.39 -11.13
C ALA A 53 6.43 -21.15 -11.37
N ASP A 54 7.71 -21.26 -11.01
CA ASP A 54 8.74 -20.23 -11.19
C ASP A 54 8.50 -18.91 -10.44
N THR A 55 7.47 -18.81 -9.61
CA THR A 55 7.30 -17.68 -8.68
C THR A 55 8.07 -17.91 -7.38
N LEU A 56 8.59 -16.83 -6.78
CA LEU A 56 9.24 -16.86 -5.47
C LEU A 56 8.58 -15.84 -4.53
N PRO A 57 8.22 -16.22 -3.29
CA PRO A 57 7.71 -15.26 -2.33
C PRO A 57 8.78 -14.20 -2.01
N GLU A 58 8.36 -12.99 -1.71
CA GLU A 58 9.28 -11.85 -1.54
C GLU A 58 10.37 -12.09 -0.47
N PRO A 59 10.09 -12.72 0.69
CA PRO A 59 11.14 -13.08 1.65
C PRO A 59 12.22 -13.98 1.05
N GLU A 60 11.89 -14.89 0.14
CA GLU A 60 12.85 -15.74 -0.57
C GLU A 60 13.71 -14.92 -1.53
N ILE A 61 13.08 -14.04 -2.31
CA ILE A 61 13.78 -13.14 -3.23
C ILE A 61 14.79 -12.28 -2.47
N HIS A 62 14.34 -11.62 -1.40
CA HIS A 62 15.20 -10.76 -0.59
C HIS A 62 16.31 -11.55 0.13
N ALA A 63 16.03 -12.75 0.64
CA ALA A 63 17.05 -13.59 1.25
C ALA A 63 18.15 -13.96 0.26
N ARG A 64 17.79 -14.41 -0.95
CA ARG A 64 18.77 -14.73 -2.00
C ARG A 64 19.61 -13.54 -2.42
N LEU A 65 19.03 -12.34 -2.52
CA LEU A 65 19.77 -11.12 -2.83
C LEU A 65 20.79 -10.79 -1.73
N VAL A 66 20.40 -10.88 -0.46
CA VAL A 66 21.30 -10.64 0.68
C VAL A 66 22.45 -11.66 0.70
N GLU A 67 22.15 -12.94 0.44
CA GLU A 67 23.13 -14.02 0.34
C GLU A 67 24.08 -13.82 -0.84
N ALA A 68 23.57 -13.46 -2.02
CA ALA A 68 24.36 -13.20 -3.22
C ALA A 68 25.30 -11.99 -3.07
N LEU A 69 24.90 -10.99 -2.26
CA LEU A 69 25.75 -9.85 -1.90
C LEU A 69 26.83 -10.22 -0.87
N GLY A 70 26.84 -11.46 -0.36
CA GLY A 70 27.77 -11.91 0.68
C GLY A 70 27.52 -11.30 2.05
N ALA A 71 26.35 -10.69 2.27
CA ALA A 71 26.02 -10.06 3.54
C ALA A 71 25.64 -11.09 4.62
N LEU A 72 25.09 -12.24 4.23
CA LEU A 72 24.85 -13.36 5.12
C LEU A 72 25.27 -14.67 4.44
N THR A 73 25.79 -15.58 5.24
CA THR A 73 26.32 -16.87 4.80
C THR A 73 25.63 -18.03 5.53
N PRO A 74 25.72 -19.26 5.02
CA PRO A 74 25.23 -20.45 5.74
C PRO A 74 25.76 -20.57 7.17
N GLU A 75 26.99 -20.11 7.42
CA GLU A 75 27.66 -20.11 8.72
C GLU A 75 26.97 -19.17 9.72
N ASP A 76 26.47 -18.02 9.27
CA ASP A 76 25.70 -17.10 10.10
C ASP A 76 24.36 -17.72 10.57
N TYR A 77 23.76 -18.57 9.74
CA TYR A 77 22.49 -19.22 10.05
C TYR A 77 22.62 -20.47 10.90
N ALA A 78 23.72 -21.20 10.79
CA ALA A 78 23.85 -22.56 11.36
C ALA A 78 23.59 -22.62 12.88
N PRO A 79 24.13 -21.72 13.73
CA PRO A 79 23.86 -21.74 15.17
C PRO A 79 22.39 -21.50 15.49
N LEU A 80 21.73 -20.62 14.71
CA LEU A 80 20.33 -20.25 14.90
C LEU A 80 19.39 -21.37 14.44
N LYS A 81 19.70 -22.05 13.33
CA LYS A 81 18.97 -23.25 12.88
C LYS A 81 19.02 -24.37 13.93
N ALA A 82 20.21 -24.67 14.45
CA ALA A 82 20.39 -25.67 15.49
C ALA A 82 19.66 -25.30 16.81
N ALA A 83 19.51 -24.00 17.09
CA ALA A 83 18.72 -23.53 18.23
C ALA A 83 17.20 -23.63 17.95
N ALA A 84 16.75 -23.35 16.73
CA ALA A 84 15.35 -23.47 16.32
C ALA A 84 14.83 -24.91 16.40
N GLU A 85 15.65 -25.90 16.05
CA GLU A 85 15.34 -27.33 16.19
C GLU A 85 15.09 -27.76 17.64
N LYS A 86 15.68 -27.04 18.60
CA LYS A 86 15.49 -27.27 20.05
C LYS A 86 14.27 -26.52 20.62
N GLY A 87 13.55 -25.78 19.78
CA GLY A 87 12.38 -25.01 20.13
C GLY A 87 12.63 -23.51 20.29
N ARG A 88 11.55 -22.72 20.25
CA ARG A 88 11.58 -21.25 20.21
C ARG A 88 12.25 -20.60 21.44
N GLY A 89 12.23 -21.25 22.60
CA GLY A 89 12.96 -20.77 23.79
C GLY A 89 14.48 -20.83 23.63
N ALA A 90 15.03 -21.90 23.03
CA ALA A 90 16.45 -22.00 22.73
C ALA A 90 16.83 -21.02 21.61
N PHE A 91 15.99 -20.95 20.57
CA PHE A 91 16.12 -19.99 19.48
C PHE A 91 16.19 -18.54 19.98
N ALA A 92 15.28 -18.13 20.87
CA ALA A 92 15.21 -16.77 21.37
C ALA A 92 16.52 -16.31 22.03
N LYS A 93 17.13 -17.18 22.84
CA LYS A 93 18.41 -16.91 23.50
C LYS A 93 19.53 -16.74 22.47
N ALA A 94 19.64 -17.67 21.52
CA ALA A 94 20.65 -17.63 20.48
C ALA A 94 20.48 -16.41 19.55
N PHE A 95 19.24 -16.11 19.16
CA PHE A 95 18.90 -14.98 18.30
C PHE A 95 19.22 -13.65 18.97
N MET A 96 18.81 -13.44 20.23
CA MET A 96 19.13 -12.23 20.98
C MET A 96 20.65 -12.03 21.16
N GLN A 97 21.40 -13.11 21.40
CA GLN A 97 22.87 -13.05 21.46
C GLN A 97 23.48 -12.70 20.10
N ALA A 98 22.96 -13.28 19.01
CA ALA A 98 23.44 -12.99 17.66
C ALA A 98 23.16 -11.54 17.25
N MET A 99 21.97 -11.02 17.58
CA MET A 99 21.58 -9.62 17.32
C MET A 99 22.47 -8.62 18.05
N THR A 100 22.97 -8.94 19.24
CA THR A 100 23.86 -8.04 19.99
C THR A 100 25.33 -8.16 19.58
N THR A 101 25.76 -9.33 19.11
CA THR A 101 27.18 -9.59 18.80
C THR A 101 27.52 -9.43 17.32
N ASN A 102 26.53 -9.54 16.42
CA ASN A 102 26.71 -9.41 14.98
C ASN A 102 25.75 -8.34 14.40
N PRO A 103 26.26 -7.12 14.13
CA PRO A 103 25.47 -6.03 13.55
C PRO A 103 24.83 -6.37 12.19
N THR A 104 25.42 -7.30 11.44
CA THR A 104 24.89 -7.74 10.15
C THR A 104 23.63 -8.59 10.34
N ILE A 105 23.65 -9.52 11.30
CA ILE A 105 22.44 -10.25 11.71
C ILE A 105 21.36 -9.27 12.18
N ALA A 106 21.72 -8.24 12.94
CA ALA A 106 20.76 -7.22 13.37
C ALA A 106 20.13 -6.44 12.21
N ARG A 107 20.94 -6.05 11.23
CA ARG A 107 20.48 -5.34 10.03
C ARG A 107 19.54 -6.18 9.16
N TYR A 108 19.82 -7.48 9.04
CA TYR A 108 19.08 -8.42 8.19
C TYR A 108 18.21 -9.38 8.99
N ALA A 109 17.76 -8.97 10.19
CA ALA A 109 16.97 -9.79 11.10
C ALA A 109 15.75 -10.47 10.44
N PRO A 110 14.97 -9.81 9.55
CA PRO A 110 13.88 -10.49 8.84
C PRO A 110 14.33 -11.66 7.97
N VAL A 111 15.46 -11.54 7.26
CA VAL A 111 16.04 -12.62 6.45
C VAL A 111 16.55 -13.75 7.34
N VAL A 112 17.21 -13.40 8.45
CA VAL A 112 17.68 -14.40 9.43
C VAL A 112 16.51 -15.18 10.01
N LEU A 113 15.44 -14.51 10.45
CA LEU A 113 14.22 -15.17 10.95
C LEU A 113 13.61 -16.09 9.88
N TYR A 114 13.48 -15.60 8.64
CA TYR A 114 12.96 -16.38 7.52
C TYR A 114 13.80 -17.64 7.22
N ARG A 115 15.13 -17.53 7.25
CA ARG A 115 16.06 -18.63 6.95
C ARG A 115 16.28 -19.61 8.11
N THR A 116 15.98 -19.21 9.35
CA THR A 116 16.31 -19.99 10.56
C THR A 116 15.08 -20.51 11.29
N LEU A 117 14.19 -19.62 11.77
CA LEU A 117 12.94 -19.98 12.43
C LEU A 117 11.87 -20.40 11.41
N GLY A 118 11.84 -19.77 10.24
CA GLY A 118 10.84 -20.04 9.20
C GLY A 118 10.67 -21.52 8.82
N PRO A 119 11.75 -22.27 8.55
CA PRO A 119 11.66 -23.69 8.18
C PRO A 119 11.09 -24.59 9.28
N THR A 120 11.06 -24.15 10.54
CA THR A 120 10.48 -24.92 11.65
C THR A 120 8.99 -24.65 11.83
N LEU A 121 8.40 -23.69 11.09
CA LEU A 121 6.98 -23.37 11.18
C LEU A 121 6.15 -24.35 10.32
N PRO A 122 4.95 -24.75 10.78
CA PRO A 122 4.14 -25.72 10.06
C PRO A 122 3.61 -25.17 8.73
N ASN A 123 3.17 -26.06 7.85
CA ASN A 123 2.40 -25.73 6.64
C ASN A 123 3.05 -24.70 5.69
N GLY A 124 4.38 -24.58 5.68
CA GLY A 124 5.08 -23.62 4.81
C GLY A 124 4.98 -22.17 5.26
N MET A 125 4.66 -21.91 6.55
CA MET A 125 4.53 -20.58 7.14
C MET A 125 5.84 -19.80 7.30
N ALA A 126 6.91 -20.16 6.59
CA ALA A 126 8.23 -19.56 6.80
C ALA A 126 8.21 -18.02 6.68
N ALA A 127 7.41 -17.47 5.75
CA ALA A 127 7.23 -16.02 5.58
C ALA A 127 6.66 -15.32 6.83
N ALA A 128 5.93 -16.03 7.68
CA ALA A 128 5.37 -15.51 8.93
C ALA A 128 6.40 -15.45 10.07
N ALA A 129 7.62 -15.98 9.92
CA ALA A 129 8.63 -16.00 10.98
C ALA A 129 9.00 -14.61 11.53
N VAL A 130 8.93 -13.57 10.70
CA VAL A 130 9.15 -12.19 11.15
C VAL A 130 8.13 -11.73 12.19
N LEU A 131 6.92 -12.28 12.17
CA LEU A 131 5.86 -11.96 13.12
C LEU A 131 6.17 -12.46 14.54
N TRP A 132 7.09 -13.43 14.68
CA TRP A 132 7.56 -13.88 15.98
C TRP A 132 8.23 -12.73 16.74
N ALA A 133 9.21 -12.07 16.10
CA ALA A 133 9.88 -10.92 16.71
C ALA A 133 8.92 -9.74 16.94
N ALA A 134 7.98 -9.50 16.00
CA ALA A 134 6.97 -8.46 16.13
C ALA A 134 6.03 -8.69 17.34
N ALA A 135 5.57 -9.92 17.55
CA ALA A 135 4.71 -10.30 18.68
C ALA A 135 5.42 -10.05 20.02
N HIS A 136 6.67 -10.53 20.15
CA HIS A 136 7.48 -10.31 21.36
C HIS A 136 7.77 -8.83 21.61
N GLN A 137 8.11 -8.06 20.56
CA GLN A 137 8.36 -6.62 20.68
C GLN A 137 7.10 -5.86 21.09
N PHE A 138 5.95 -6.21 20.52
CA PHE A 138 4.66 -5.61 20.85
C PHE A 138 4.30 -5.87 22.31
N VAL A 139 4.32 -7.12 22.77
CA VAL A 139 4.00 -7.50 24.16
C VAL A 139 4.92 -6.79 25.15
N LYS A 140 6.23 -6.70 24.83
CA LYS A 140 7.19 -5.98 25.67
C LYS A 140 6.89 -4.48 25.74
N ALA A 141 6.51 -3.86 24.63
CA ALA A 141 6.23 -2.43 24.57
C ALA A 141 4.85 -2.06 25.17
N HIS A 142 3.88 -2.97 25.08
CA HIS A 142 2.47 -2.72 25.41
C HIS A 142 1.84 -3.86 26.24
N PRO A 143 2.42 -4.21 27.41
CA PRO A 143 2.00 -5.39 28.17
C PRO A 143 0.55 -5.30 28.67
N ALA A 144 0.08 -4.11 29.07
CA ALA A 144 -1.30 -3.92 29.51
C ALA A 144 -2.29 -4.12 28.36
N SER A 145 -2.00 -3.57 27.17
CA SER A 145 -2.84 -3.69 25.98
C SER A 145 -2.93 -5.13 25.48
N ALA A 146 -1.80 -5.85 25.49
CA ALA A 146 -1.72 -7.26 25.14
C ALA A 146 -2.50 -8.14 26.14
N SER A 147 -2.32 -7.88 27.44
CA SER A 147 -3.02 -8.59 28.52
C SER A 147 -4.55 -8.44 28.41
N ARG A 148 -5.05 -7.22 28.15
CA ARG A 148 -6.49 -6.97 27.91
C ARG A 148 -7.02 -7.67 26.66
N ALA A 149 -6.15 -7.97 25.68
CA ALA A 149 -6.51 -8.76 24.50
C ALA A 149 -6.40 -10.29 24.73
N GLY A 150 -6.03 -10.73 25.94
CA GLY A 150 -5.91 -12.15 26.29
C GLY A 150 -4.48 -12.69 26.28
N PHE A 151 -3.48 -11.86 25.97
CA PHE A 151 -2.06 -12.24 25.96
C PHE A 151 -1.37 -11.75 27.23
N ALA A 152 -1.63 -12.47 28.33
CA ALA A 152 -1.10 -12.17 29.67
C ALA A 152 0.03 -13.13 30.08
N GLY A 153 0.66 -12.85 31.22
CA GLY A 153 1.78 -13.64 31.76
C GLY A 153 3.10 -12.88 31.70
N ASP A 154 4.21 -13.60 31.87
CA ASP A 154 5.53 -13.00 31.60
C ASP A 154 5.67 -12.67 30.11
N ALA A 155 6.53 -11.69 29.79
CA ALA A 155 6.63 -11.14 28.45
C ALA A 155 6.96 -12.20 27.38
N PHE A 156 7.75 -13.23 27.72
CA PHE A 156 8.09 -14.28 26.78
C PHE A 156 6.88 -15.18 26.51
N THR A 157 6.20 -15.66 27.56
CA THR A 157 4.99 -16.48 27.44
C THR A 157 3.87 -15.75 26.68
N ALA A 158 3.63 -14.47 26.98
CA ALA A 158 2.64 -13.67 26.28
C ALA A 158 3.01 -13.44 24.80
N GLY A 159 4.30 -13.22 24.49
CA GLY A 159 4.80 -13.11 23.12
C GLY A 159 4.63 -14.40 22.31
N GLU A 160 4.95 -15.55 22.91
CA GLU A 160 4.73 -16.87 22.30
C GLU A 160 3.24 -17.13 22.05
N SER A 161 2.38 -16.85 23.04
CA SER A 161 0.94 -17.02 22.93
C SER A 161 0.33 -16.16 21.81
N LEU A 162 0.77 -14.89 21.70
CA LEU A 162 0.34 -14.02 20.61
C LEU A 162 0.81 -14.55 19.24
N PHE A 163 2.06 -14.98 19.13
CA PHE A 163 2.58 -15.54 17.88
C PHE A 163 1.83 -16.81 17.46
N ASP A 164 1.61 -17.74 18.39
CA ASP A 164 0.85 -18.95 18.11
C ASP A 164 -0.61 -18.64 17.73
N ALA A 165 -1.24 -17.65 18.37
CA ALA A 165 -2.58 -17.21 17.98
C ALA A 165 -2.61 -16.65 16.55
N ILE A 166 -1.58 -15.87 16.15
CA ILE A 166 -1.44 -15.35 14.79
C ILE A 166 -1.33 -16.47 13.75
N LEU A 167 -0.54 -17.51 14.03
CA LEU A 167 -0.32 -18.62 13.08
C LEU A 167 -1.55 -19.53 12.94
N ASN A 168 -2.30 -19.73 14.02
CA ASN A 168 -3.34 -20.74 14.09
C ASN A 168 -4.76 -20.19 13.88
N SER A 169 -4.92 -18.87 13.82
CA SER A 169 -6.24 -18.26 13.61
C SER A 169 -6.56 -18.16 12.11
N PRO A 170 -7.59 -18.87 11.60
CA PRO A 170 -8.01 -18.77 10.20
C PRO A 170 -8.71 -17.44 9.88
N SER A 171 -8.99 -16.64 10.91
CA SER A 171 -9.62 -15.32 10.86
C SER A 171 -8.76 -14.30 11.61
N GLY A 172 -9.04 -13.01 11.45
CA GLY A 172 -8.38 -11.97 12.24
C GLY A 172 -8.58 -12.16 13.76
N LEU A 173 -7.55 -11.85 14.54
CA LEU A 173 -7.60 -11.83 16.01
C LEU A 173 -7.45 -10.41 16.55
N VAL A 174 -7.98 -10.15 17.74
CA VAL A 174 -7.66 -8.92 18.50
C VAL A 174 -6.31 -9.11 19.16
N PHE A 175 -5.31 -8.31 18.80
CA PHE A 175 -3.97 -8.39 19.43
C PHE A 175 -3.74 -7.29 20.47
N SER A 176 -4.56 -6.23 20.48
CA SER A 176 -4.52 -5.18 21.49
C SER A 176 -5.93 -4.68 21.81
N THR A 177 -6.16 -4.37 23.09
CA THR A 177 -7.33 -3.64 23.55
C THR A 177 -6.86 -2.48 24.43
N ASP A 178 -7.36 -1.27 24.18
CA ASP A 178 -6.98 -0.06 24.91
C ASP A 178 -8.15 0.75 25.43
N ASP A 179 -7.91 1.47 26.52
CA ASP A 179 -8.86 2.45 27.06
C ASP A 179 -8.56 3.84 26.47
N TYR A 180 -9.54 4.75 26.49
CA TYR A 180 -9.37 6.08 25.86
C TYR A 180 -8.22 6.86 26.50
N GLU A 181 -8.01 6.68 27.80
CA GLU A 181 -6.95 7.27 28.60
C GLU A 181 -5.55 6.88 28.11
N ASP A 182 -5.40 5.68 27.53
CA ASP A 182 -4.13 5.22 26.97
C ASP A 182 -3.72 6.02 25.72
N SER A 183 -4.66 6.71 25.07
CA SER A 183 -4.37 7.58 23.91
C SER A 183 -3.44 8.74 24.27
N TRP A 184 -3.55 9.29 25.48
CA TRP A 184 -2.69 10.40 25.92
C TRP A 184 -1.23 9.99 26.06
N LYS A 185 -0.96 8.73 26.43
CA LYS A 185 0.41 8.18 26.51
C LYS A 185 1.09 8.08 25.13
N ARG A 186 0.32 8.17 24.04
CA ARG A 186 0.82 8.09 22.65
C ARG A 186 1.19 9.45 22.07
N VAL A 187 0.85 10.54 22.76
CA VAL A 187 1.35 11.87 22.41
C VAL A 187 2.84 11.89 22.69
N ARG A 188 3.65 11.82 21.64
CA ARG A 188 5.11 11.69 21.74
C ARG A 188 5.84 12.97 22.16
N LEU A 189 5.12 14.08 22.30
CA LEU A 189 5.70 15.34 22.74
C LEU A 189 6.09 15.24 24.22
N PRO A 190 7.21 15.85 24.66
CA PRO A 190 7.69 15.75 26.03
C PRO A 190 6.68 16.16 27.11
N ASP A 191 5.74 17.06 26.78
CA ASP A 191 4.71 17.56 27.69
C ASP A 191 3.38 16.79 27.59
N GLY A 192 3.29 15.80 26.69
CA GLY A 192 2.09 15.01 26.45
C GLY A 192 0.93 15.80 25.83
N LYS A 193 1.19 16.98 25.26
CA LYS A 193 0.15 17.86 24.69
C LYS A 193 0.11 17.83 23.17
N ILE A 194 -1.03 18.20 22.61
CA ILE A 194 -1.20 18.40 21.17
C ILE A 194 -0.56 19.75 20.81
N ASN A 195 0.32 19.76 19.82
CA ASN A 195 0.87 21.02 19.32
C ASN A 195 -0.16 21.75 18.45
N LEU A 196 -0.76 22.80 18.99
CA LEU A 196 -1.73 23.64 18.26
C LEU A 196 -1.05 24.70 17.39
N VAL A 197 0.18 25.08 17.71
CA VAL A 197 0.90 26.17 17.04
C VAL A 197 2.11 25.60 16.33
N ILE A 198 2.04 25.63 15.00
CA ILE A 198 3.17 25.33 14.13
C ILE A 198 3.59 26.67 13.50
N PRO A 199 4.66 27.33 14.01
CA PRO A 199 5.02 28.68 13.61
C PRO A 199 5.13 28.89 12.10
N GLU A 200 5.65 27.90 11.38
CA GLU A 200 5.78 27.90 9.93
C GLU A 200 4.41 27.96 9.24
N LEU A 201 3.40 27.24 9.76
CA LEU A 201 2.04 27.27 9.21
C LEU A 201 1.28 28.55 9.59
N LEU A 202 1.57 29.13 10.75
CA LEU A 202 0.98 30.41 11.15
C LEU A 202 1.37 31.55 10.20
N ALA A 203 2.58 31.52 9.65
CA ALA A 203 3.03 32.51 8.66
C ALA A 203 2.30 32.37 7.30
N GLU A 204 1.80 31.17 6.98
CA GLU A 204 1.06 30.89 5.75
C GLU A 204 -0.44 31.20 5.88
N LEU A 205 -1.00 31.12 7.09
CA LEU A 205 -2.43 31.31 7.33
C LEU A 205 -3.00 32.63 6.76
N PRO A 206 -2.35 33.80 6.90
CA PRO A 206 -2.84 35.04 6.29
C PRO A 206 -2.92 35.00 4.75
N LYS A 207 -2.08 34.18 4.11
CA LYS A 207 -2.05 34.06 2.65
C LYS A 207 -3.29 33.36 2.11
N LEU A 208 -3.88 32.42 2.85
CA LEU A 208 -5.11 31.72 2.43
C LEU A 208 -6.29 32.66 2.17
N THR A 209 -6.34 33.81 2.86
CA THR A 209 -7.39 34.83 2.64
C THR A 209 -7.05 35.77 1.49
N ALA A 210 -5.76 35.98 1.21
CA ALA A 210 -5.29 36.97 0.24
C ALA A 210 -5.01 36.38 -1.15
N GLU A 211 -4.75 35.07 -1.26
CA GLU A 211 -4.41 34.42 -2.51
C GLU A 211 -5.66 34.24 -3.40
N PRO A 212 -5.68 34.80 -4.61
CA PRO A 212 -6.78 34.57 -5.53
C PRO A 212 -6.79 33.10 -5.97
N LEU A 213 -7.99 32.56 -6.18
CA LEU A 213 -8.14 31.27 -6.84
C LEU A 213 -7.44 31.34 -8.20
N ARG A 214 -6.49 30.43 -8.43
CA ARG A 214 -5.77 30.36 -9.71
C ARG A 214 -6.78 30.01 -10.80
N GLN A 215 -6.95 30.93 -11.74
CA GLN A 215 -7.72 30.73 -12.95
C GLN A 215 -6.76 30.74 -14.13
N ASP A 216 -6.97 29.82 -15.06
CA ASP A 216 -6.26 29.80 -16.33
C ASP A 216 -7.29 29.87 -17.45
N ALA A 217 -7.24 30.93 -18.26
CA ALA A 217 -8.18 31.14 -19.35
C ALA A 217 -8.01 30.09 -20.46
N ASP A 218 -6.81 29.55 -20.64
CA ASP A 218 -6.54 28.50 -21.62
C ASP A 218 -7.03 27.13 -21.13
N TYR A 219 -7.22 26.98 -19.82
CA TYR A 219 -7.64 25.76 -19.15
C TYR A 219 -8.77 26.06 -18.14
N PRO A 220 -9.98 26.40 -18.62
CA PRO A 220 -11.04 26.98 -17.80
C PRO A 220 -11.72 25.99 -16.84
N PHE A 221 -11.44 24.70 -16.96
CA PHE A 221 -11.98 23.66 -16.08
C PHE A 221 -10.95 23.18 -15.07
N ILE A 222 -11.41 22.68 -13.93
CA ILE A 222 -10.57 21.98 -12.95
C ILE A 222 -10.89 20.48 -12.98
N LEU A 223 -9.91 19.68 -13.39
CA LEU A 223 -9.98 18.23 -13.39
C LEU A 223 -9.60 17.66 -12.00
N SER A 224 -10.51 16.88 -11.44
CA SER A 224 -10.24 15.89 -10.41
C SER A 224 -9.68 14.63 -11.06
N ALA A 225 -8.35 14.54 -11.11
CA ALA A 225 -7.63 13.36 -11.56
C ALA A 225 -7.67 12.29 -10.46
N GLY A 226 -8.32 11.16 -10.71
CA GLY A 226 -8.28 10.00 -9.84
C GLY A 226 -9.42 9.90 -8.83
N GLU A 227 -10.65 10.12 -9.29
CA GLU A 227 -11.86 9.77 -8.54
C GLU A 227 -11.89 8.28 -8.18
N ARG A 228 -12.36 7.95 -6.98
CA ARG A 228 -12.63 6.57 -6.58
C ARG A 228 -14.05 6.23 -7.00
N ARG A 229 -14.19 5.21 -7.86
CA ARG A 229 -15.49 4.63 -8.23
C ARG A 229 -15.56 3.18 -7.81
N SER A 230 -16.77 2.62 -7.83
CA SER A 230 -17.03 1.19 -7.59
C SER A 230 -16.19 0.26 -8.48
N GLU A 231 -15.84 0.70 -9.68
CA GLU A 231 -15.01 -0.03 -10.65
C GLU A 231 -13.53 0.41 -10.68
N THR A 232 -13.03 0.99 -9.58
CA THR A 232 -11.61 1.34 -9.42
C THR A 232 -10.93 0.50 -8.34
N THR A 233 -9.79 -0.09 -8.67
CA THR A 233 -8.95 -0.91 -7.76
C THR A 233 -7.47 -0.53 -7.90
N ASN A 234 -7.20 0.78 -8.01
CA ASN A 234 -5.90 1.26 -8.52
C ASN A 234 -5.58 0.49 -9.82
N THR A 235 -4.40 -0.09 -9.90
CA THR A 235 -3.93 -0.89 -11.04
C THR A 235 -3.89 -2.39 -10.76
N ILE A 236 -4.52 -2.85 -9.67
CA ILE A 236 -4.41 -4.23 -9.17
C ILE A 236 -5.15 -5.22 -10.08
N ILE A 237 -6.34 -4.86 -10.58
CA ILE A 237 -7.11 -5.71 -11.50
C ILE A 237 -6.94 -5.20 -12.94
N ARG A 238 -6.21 -5.97 -13.75
CA ARG A 238 -5.85 -5.59 -15.13
C ARG A 238 -6.89 -6.01 -16.17
N ASN A 239 -7.43 -7.23 -16.09
CA ASN A 239 -8.50 -7.67 -17.00
C ASN A 239 -9.68 -6.70 -16.86
N PRO A 240 -10.11 -5.97 -17.90
CA PRO A 240 -11.18 -4.97 -17.82
C PRO A 240 -12.60 -5.54 -17.63
N GLU A 241 -12.80 -6.84 -17.79
CA GLU A 241 -14.12 -7.50 -17.72
C GLU A 241 -14.78 -7.41 -16.34
N TRP A 242 -14.00 -7.26 -15.26
CA TRP A 242 -14.55 -7.11 -13.90
C TRP A 242 -15.38 -5.82 -13.74
N ARG A 243 -15.19 -4.82 -14.61
CA ARG A 243 -15.95 -3.57 -14.60
C ARG A 243 -17.29 -3.81 -15.29
N LYS A 244 -18.36 -3.91 -14.49
CA LYS A 244 -19.71 -4.27 -14.96
C LYS A 244 -20.58 -3.08 -15.38
N LYS A 245 -20.20 -1.84 -15.06
CA LYS A 245 -20.98 -0.64 -15.40
C LYS A 245 -20.78 -0.19 -16.84
N ALA A 246 -21.80 0.50 -17.37
CA ALA A 246 -21.70 1.30 -18.58
C ALA A 246 -20.72 2.48 -18.38
N HIS A 247 -20.22 3.07 -19.47
CA HIS A 247 -19.29 4.22 -19.47
C HIS A 247 -17.98 3.98 -18.69
N LYS A 248 -17.34 2.83 -18.91
CA LYS A 248 -16.10 2.43 -18.21
C LYS A 248 -15.00 3.49 -18.38
N GLY A 249 -14.76 4.28 -17.33
CA GLY A 249 -13.70 5.27 -17.33
C GLY A 249 -14.00 6.61 -17.97
N SER A 250 -15.30 6.91 -18.15
CA SER A 250 -15.79 8.20 -18.63
C SER A 250 -15.32 9.39 -17.78
N LEU A 251 -15.24 10.53 -18.45
CA LEU A 251 -15.12 11.84 -17.82
C LEU A 251 -16.51 12.32 -17.38
N ARG A 252 -16.66 12.61 -16.09
CA ARG A 252 -17.87 13.24 -15.55
C ARG A 252 -17.82 14.75 -15.69
N ILE A 253 -18.91 15.32 -16.16
CA ILE A 253 -19.11 16.77 -16.32
C ILE A 253 -20.56 17.15 -15.94
N ASN A 254 -20.74 18.38 -15.48
CA ASN A 254 -22.08 18.93 -15.24
C ASN A 254 -22.87 19.08 -16.57
N PRO A 255 -24.17 18.72 -16.63
CA PRO A 255 -24.96 18.84 -17.85
C PRO A 255 -24.98 20.23 -18.50
N LEU A 256 -24.94 21.29 -17.70
CA LEU A 256 -24.97 22.68 -18.22
C LEU A 256 -23.65 23.08 -18.88
N ASP A 257 -22.52 22.58 -18.40
CA ASP A 257 -21.22 22.85 -19.02
C ASP A 257 -21.02 21.95 -20.25
N ALA A 258 -21.53 20.73 -20.24
CA ALA A 258 -21.57 19.91 -21.45
C ALA A 258 -22.41 20.58 -22.54
N ALA A 259 -23.60 21.09 -22.19
CA ALA A 259 -24.46 21.82 -23.13
C ALA A 259 -23.78 23.08 -23.69
N SER A 260 -23.03 23.84 -22.89
CA SER A 260 -22.30 25.02 -23.39
C SER A 260 -21.15 24.66 -24.35
N LEU A 261 -20.61 23.45 -24.23
CA LEU A 261 -19.63 22.86 -25.15
C LEU A 261 -20.26 22.06 -26.30
N SER A 262 -21.60 22.04 -26.39
CA SER A 262 -22.33 21.21 -27.36
C SER A 262 -21.98 19.71 -27.28
N LEU A 263 -21.73 19.20 -26.08
CA LEU A 263 -21.47 17.80 -25.76
C LEU A 263 -22.72 17.14 -25.16
N ALA A 264 -23.04 15.94 -25.64
CA ALA A 264 -24.05 15.06 -25.07
C ALA A 264 -23.41 13.92 -24.26
N ASP A 265 -24.25 13.14 -23.59
CA ASP A 265 -23.82 11.89 -22.96
C ASP A 265 -23.25 10.94 -24.03
N ASP A 266 -22.22 10.17 -23.68
CA ASP A 266 -21.49 9.26 -24.57
C ASP A 266 -20.69 9.90 -25.72
N ASP A 267 -20.74 11.22 -25.91
CA ASP A 267 -19.90 11.91 -26.89
C ASP A 267 -18.41 11.71 -26.58
N LEU A 268 -17.59 11.80 -27.64
CA LEU A 268 -16.14 11.86 -27.53
C LEU A 268 -15.69 13.32 -27.44
N ALA A 269 -14.74 13.58 -26.56
CA ALA A 269 -14.13 14.87 -26.37
C ALA A 269 -12.61 14.74 -26.17
N ARG A 270 -11.88 15.81 -26.52
CA ARG A 270 -10.47 15.97 -26.21
C ARG A 270 -10.33 16.70 -24.89
N LEU A 271 -9.78 16.01 -23.91
CA LEU A 271 -9.35 16.59 -22.65
C LEU A 271 -7.87 16.97 -22.76
N SER A 272 -7.53 18.22 -22.50
CA SER A 272 -6.15 18.72 -22.53
C SER A 272 -5.79 19.39 -21.21
N THR A 273 -4.59 19.14 -20.71
CA THR A 273 -3.97 19.87 -19.60
C THR A 273 -2.64 20.45 -20.08
N ARG A 274 -1.94 21.18 -19.23
CA ARG A 274 -0.59 21.67 -19.56
C ARG A 274 0.41 20.54 -19.84
N ARG A 275 0.15 19.33 -19.31
CA ARG A 275 1.04 18.18 -19.44
C ARG A 275 0.77 17.35 -20.70
N GLY A 276 -0.49 17.14 -21.03
CA GLY A 276 -0.86 16.19 -22.07
C GLY A 276 -2.32 16.29 -22.48
N SER A 277 -2.73 15.44 -23.41
CA SER A 277 -4.12 15.34 -23.84
C SER A 277 -4.55 13.89 -24.01
N ALA A 278 -5.84 13.65 -23.88
CA ALA A 278 -6.46 12.34 -24.06
C ALA A 278 -7.85 12.48 -24.67
N GLU A 279 -8.26 11.47 -25.44
CA GLU A 279 -9.64 11.29 -25.84
C GLU A 279 -10.42 10.67 -24.67
N VAL A 280 -11.56 11.29 -24.32
CA VAL A 280 -12.43 10.86 -23.23
C VAL A 280 -13.86 10.72 -23.73
N ARG A 281 -14.59 9.79 -23.14
CA ARG A 281 -16.03 9.64 -23.32
C ARG A 281 -16.76 10.40 -22.22
N ILE A 282 -17.77 11.17 -22.58
CA ILE A 282 -18.54 12.01 -21.65
C ILE A 282 -19.58 11.18 -20.88
N GLU A 283 -19.66 11.41 -19.58
CA GLU A 283 -20.76 11.00 -18.71
C GLU A 283 -21.35 12.26 -18.07
N LEU A 284 -22.61 12.56 -18.34
CA LEU A 284 -23.31 13.67 -17.70
C LEU A 284 -23.66 13.31 -16.25
N SER A 285 -23.35 14.20 -15.31
CA SER A 285 -23.63 13.97 -13.90
C SER A 285 -24.04 15.24 -13.18
N GLU A 286 -25.24 15.26 -12.61
CA GLU A 286 -25.73 16.36 -11.78
C GLU A 286 -24.96 16.51 -10.46
N MET A 287 -24.19 15.49 -10.06
CA MET A 287 -23.30 15.56 -8.90
C MET A 287 -22.08 16.45 -9.14
N MET A 288 -21.75 16.75 -10.41
CA MET A 288 -20.61 17.58 -10.74
C MET A 288 -20.92 19.06 -10.54
N GLN A 289 -20.02 19.77 -9.86
CA GLN A 289 -20.02 21.23 -9.82
C GLN A 289 -19.67 21.79 -11.20
N ARG A 290 -20.29 22.91 -11.58
CA ARG A 290 -19.92 23.62 -12.81
C ARG A 290 -18.46 24.11 -12.79
N GLY A 291 -17.77 24.02 -13.91
CA GLY A 291 -16.34 24.30 -14.06
C GLY A 291 -15.44 23.16 -13.61
N HIS A 292 -15.99 22.01 -13.19
CA HIS A 292 -15.21 20.85 -12.75
C HIS A 292 -15.43 19.63 -13.63
N LEU A 293 -14.36 18.84 -13.77
CA LEU A 293 -14.34 17.57 -14.49
C LEU A 293 -13.81 16.48 -13.56
N SER A 294 -14.19 15.22 -13.78
CA SER A 294 -13.69 14.10 -12.97
C SER A 294 -13.37 12.87 -13.80
N LEU A 295 -12.16 12.36 -13.65
CA LEU A 295 -11.72 11.07 -14.22
C LEU A 295 -11.38 10.08 -13.10
N PRO A 296 -11.76 8.80 -13.23
CA PRO A 296 -11.44 7.79 -12.23
C PRO A 296 -9.96 7.42 -12.22
N ASN A 297 -9.47 6.92 -11.09
CA ASN A 297 -8.10 6.46 -10.99
C ASN A 297 -7.90 5.03 -11.52
N GLY A 298 -6.64 4.68 -11.84
CA GLY A 298 -6.26 3.29 -12.11
C GLY A 298 -6.74 2.72 -13.46
N LEU A 299 -7.04 3.58 -14.42
CA LEU A 299 -7.41 3.22 -15.79
C LEU A 299 -6.28 3.52 -16.77
N GLY A 300 -6.51 3.25 -18.06
CA GLY A 300 -5.50 3.41 -19.10
C GLY A 300 -4.41 2.35 -19.09
N LEU A 301 -4.67 1.21 -18.44
CA LEU A 301 -3.75 0.09 -18.36
C LEU A 301 -3.84 -0.77 -19.62
N ASP A 302 -2.70 -1.34 -19.99
CA ASP A 302 -2.60 -2.31 -21.06
C ASP A 302 -2.94 -3.71 -20.56
N TYR A 303 -3.94 -4.31 -21.17
CA TYR A 303 -4.29 -5.69 -20.92
C TYR A 303 -4.15 -6.51 -22.19
N ASP A 304 -3.36 -7.58 -22.14
CA ASP A 304 -3.19 -8.55 -23.22
C ASP A 304 -3.74 -9.90 -22.73
N ALA A 305 -4.70 -10.46 -23.45
CA ALA A 305 -5.32 -11.75 -23.13
C ALA A 305 -4.52 -12.96 -23.66
N GLY A 306 -3.40 -12.72 -24.34
CA GLY A 306 -2.58 -13.73 -25.01
C GLY A 306 -2.96 -13.96 -26.48
N ASP A 307 -3.89 -13.16 -27.02
CA ASP A 307 -4.30 -13.18 -28.43
C ASP A 307 -3.55 -12.16 -29.30
N GLY A 308 -2.61 -11.42 -28.71
CA GLY A 308 -1.82 -10.38 -29.37
C GLY A 308 -2.54 -9.05 -29.51
N VAL A 309 -3.74 -8.90 -28.93
CA VAL A 309 -4.50 -7.65 -28.91
C VAL A 309 -4.36 -7.00 -27.54
N THR A 310 -3.77 -5.80 -27.51
CA THR A 310 -3.75 -4.99 -26.29
C THR A 310 -5.04 -4.18 -26.17
N LEU A 311 -5.80 -4.45 -25.12
CA LEU A 311 -6.98 -3.71 -24.72
C LEU A 311 -6.60 -2.61 -23.72
N ARG A 312 -7.15 -1.41 -23.92
CA ARG A 312 -7.04 -0.29 -22.98
C ARG A 312 -8.40 0.31 -22.70
N VAL A 313 -8.75 0.47 -21.42
CA VAL A 313 -10.03 1.04 -20.98
C VAL A 313 -9.78 2.31 -20.18
N GLY A 314 -10.49 3.37 -20.53
CA GLY A 314 -10.32 4.70 -19.93
C GLY A 314 -8.97 5.32 -20.25
N VAL A 315 -8.59 6.33 -19.46
CA VAL A 315 -7.37 7.12 -19.66
C VAL A 315 -6.40 6.91 -18.50
N SER A 316 -5.10 6.89 -18.81
CA SER A 316 -4.05 6.97 -17.79
C SER A 316 -4.00 8.40 -17.27
N VAL A 317 -4.75 8.67 -16.21
CA VAL A 317 -4.97 10.03 -15.71
C VAL A 317 -3.69 10.74 -15.27
N ASN A 318 -2.63 9.98 -14.94
CA ASN A 318 -1.34 10.54 -14.56
C ASN A 318 -0.56 11.11 -15.76
N GLU A 319 -0.92 10.78 -17.00
CA GLU A 319 -0.37 11.46 -18.19
C GLU A 319 -0.89 12.90 -18.34
N LEU A 320 -1.92 13.26 -17.55
CA LEU A 320 -2.52 14.59 -17.54
C LEU A 320 -2.04 15.43 -16.36
N THR A 321 -1.20 14.89 -15.47
CA THR A 321 -0.73 15.58 -14.26
C THR A 321 0.76 15.91 -14.32
N ALA A 322 1.14 17.07 -13.80
CA ALA A 322 2.53 17.52 -13.75
C ALA A 322 3.12 17.30 -12.35
N SER A 323 4.39 16.94 -12.26
CA SER A 323 5.06 16.73 -10.97
C SER A 323 5.37 18.04 -10.24
N GLU A 324 5.37 19.13 -10.99
CA GLU A 324 5.54 20.51 -10.54
C GLU A 324 4.28 21.05 -9.85
N ASP A 325 3.10 20.50 -10.18
CA ASP A 325 1.81 20.87 -9.59
C ASP A 325 1.61 20.16 -8.24
N ARG A 326 2.22 20.72 -7.19
CA ARG A 326 2.21 20.15 -5.85
C ARG A 326 2.24 21.21 -4.76
N ASP A 327 1.84 20.80 -3.57
CA ASP A 327 1.97 21.59 -2.35
C ASP A 327 3.44 21.93 -2.10
N PHE A 328 3.74 23.22 -1.86
CA PHE A 328 5.13 23.69 -1.76
C PHE A 328 5.82 23.21 -0.47
N LEU A 329 5.06 22.83 0.55
CA LEU A 329 5.58 22.41 1.86
C LEU A 329 5.74 20.88 1.94
N ALA A 330 4.65 20.15 1.70
CA ALA A 330 4.60 18.70 1.81
C ALA A 330 4.98 17.98 0.51
N GLY A 331 5.02 18.69 -0.63
CA GLY A 331 5.26 18.09 -1.94
C GLY A 331 4.09 17.23 -2.45
N THR A 332 2.94 17.27 -1.79
CA THR A 332 1.75 16.48 -2.15
C THR A 332 1.21 16.96 -3.50
N PRO A 333 1.06 16.09 -4.51
CA PRO A 333 0.59 16.50 -5.84
C PRO A 333 -0.87 16.97 -5.82
N TRP A 334 -1.18 17.97 -6.64
CA TRP A 334 -2.51 18.56 -6.78
C TRP A 334 -3.43 17.78 -7.71
N HIS A 335 -3.56 16.46 -7.49
CA HIS A 335 -4.42 15.61 -8.33
C HIS A 335 -5.91 16.02 -8.34
N LYS A 336 -6.36 16.85 -7.39
CA LYS A 336 -7.74 17.35 -7.31
C LYS A 336 -7.90 18.78 -7.82
N HIS A 337 -6.83 19.36 -8.34
CA HIS A 337 -6.83 20.71 -8.89
C HIS A 337 -5.91 20.78 -10.11
N VAL A 338 -6.32 20.10 -11.20
CA VAL A 338 -5.56 20.05 -12.45
C VAL A 338 -6.27 20.92 -13.49
N PRO A 339 -5.75 22.11 -13.86
CA PRO A 339 -6.34 22.92 -14.92
C PRO A 339 -6.44 22.16 -16.24
N ALA A 340 -7.63 22.17 -16.83
CA ALA A 340 -7.96 21.43 -18.02
C ALA A 340 -8.85 22.23 -18.99
N ARG A 341 -8.78 21.84 -20.26
CA ARG A 341 -9.66 22.27 -21.35
C ARG A 341 -10.35 21.05 -21.93
N LEU A 342 -11.64 21.18 -22.24
CA LEU A 342 -12.42 20.13 -22.87
C LEU A 342 -13.00 20.65 -24.19
N GLU A 343 -12.78 19.90 -25.27
CA GLU A 343 -13.20 20.27 -26.62
C GLU A 343 -13.92 19.08 -27.27
N ARG A 344 -15.00 19.33 -27.99
CA ARG A 344 -15.68 18.27 -28.76
C ARG A 344 -14.80 17.78 -29.91
N LEU A 345 -14.85 16.48 -30.19
CA LEU A 345 -14.16 15.85 -31.32
C LEU A 345 -15.03 15.76 -32.58
#